data_AF-C8PNM7-F1
#
_entry.id   AF-C8PNM7-F1
#
_cell.length_a   1.000
_cell.length_b   1.000
_cell.length_c   1.000
_cell.angle_alpha   90.00
_cell.angle_beta   90.00
_cell.angle_gamma   90.00
#
_symmetry.space_group_name_H-M   'P 1'
#
loop_
_entity.id
_entity.type
_entity.pdbx_description
1 polymer ?
#
loop_
_entity_poly.entity_id
_entity_poly.type
_entity_poly.pdbx_seq_one_letter_code
_entity_poly.pdbx_strand_id
1 'polypeptide(L)' 'MAGASKNSRTAVATQKFSCPCGGEVVLKTMVENGKIKNIAECAKCHRIERRPKDFK' A
#
# COMPACT_ATOMS: atom_id res chain seq x y z
N MET A 1 7.31 18.37 30.88
CA MET A 1 7.19 17.04 30.27
C MET A 1 6.05 17.05 29.27
N ALA A 2 6.35 16.61 28.03
CA ALA A 2 5.49 16.09 26.96
C ALA A 2 4.18 16.82 26.61
N GLY A 3 4.02 17.19 25.33
CA GLY A 3 2.70 17.63 24.88
C GLY A 3 2.45 17.96 23.42
N ALA A 4 3.36 17.71 22.48
CA ALA A 4 2.98 17.63 21.06
C ALA A 4 4.13 17.08 20.22
N SER A 5 4.01 15.84 19.75
CA SER A 5 4.27 15.61 18.35
C SER A 5 2.91 15.47 17.67
N LYS A 6 2.53 16.48 16.88
CA LYS A 6 1.38 16.45 15.95
C LYS A 6 1.62 15.46 14.79
N ASN A 7 2.38 14.40 15.04
CA ASN A 7 2.73 13.34 14.09
C ASN A 7 2.29 11.95 14.60
N SER A 8 1.56 11.90 15.72
CA SER A 8 1.09 10.64 16.35
C SER A 8 -0.41 10.42 16.18
N ARG A 9 -1.03 11.07 15.18
CA ARG A 9 -2.42 10.85 14.76
C ARG A 9 -2.54 10.80 13.25
N THR A 10 -1.67 10.05 12.59
CA THR A 10 -2.07 9.48 11.30
C THR A 10 -2.63 8.12 11.66
N ALA A 11 -3.95 8.06 11.86
CA ALA A 11 -4.65 6.81 11.66
C ALA A 11 -4.20 6.33 10.28
N VAL A 12 -3.31 5.34 10.23
CA VAL A 12 -3.11 4.56 9.03
C VAL A 12 -4.43 3.81 8.89
N ALA A 13 -5.43 4.50 8.33
CA ALA A 13 -6.45 3.85 7.57
C ALA A 13 -5.65 3.13 6.48
N THR A 14 -5.31 1.87 6.73
CA THR A 14 -4.91 0.94 5.69
C THR A 14 -6.10 0.95 4.74
N GLN A 15 -6.08 1.85 3.75
CA GLN A 15 -7.14 1.94 2.76
C GLN A 15 -7.20 0.55 2.13
N LYS A 16 -8.28 -0.18 2.41
CA LYS A 16 -8.48 -1.51 1.88
C LYS A 16 -8.78 -1.32 0.40
N PHE A 17 -7.81 -1.66 -0.44
CA PHE A 17 -7.97 -1.63 -1.87
C PHE A 17 -8.38 -3.02 -2.34
N SER A 18 -9.43 -3.10 -3.14
CA SER A 18 -9.91 -4.34 -3.72
C SER A 18 -9.55 -4.38 -5.21
N CYS A 19 -9.06 -5.53 -5.65
CA CYS A 19 -8.84 -5.81 -7.06
C CYS A 19 -10.18 -6.22 -7.71
N PRO A 20 -10.43 -5.95 -9.00
CA PRO A 20 -11.60 -6.44 -9.74
C PRO A 20 -11.79 -7.97 -9.68
N CYS A 21 -10.74 -8.75 -9.38
CA CYS A 21 -10.84 -10.19 -9.18
C CYS A 21 -11.47 -10.59 -7.82
N GLY A 22 -11.79 -9.63 -6.96
CA GLY A 22 -12.29 -9.82 -5.60
C GLY A 22 -11.20 -10.12 -4.57
N GLY A 23 -9.93 -9.94 -4.91
CA GLY A 23 -8.80 -10.09 -3.99
C GLY A 23 -8.42 -8.78 -3.30
N GLU A 24 -7.82 -8.87 -2.12
CA GLU A 24 -7.26 -7.71 -1.42
C GLU A 24 -5.95 -7.26 -2.11
N VAL A 25 -5.80 -5.95 -2.30
CA VAL A 25 -4.59 -5.33 -2.83
C VAL A 25 -3.75 -4.84 -1.66
N VAL A 26 -2.58 -5.44 -1.51
CA VAL A 26 -1.61 -5.14 -0.47
C VAL A 26 -0.53 -4.23 -1.05
N LEU A 27 -0.28 -3.11 -0.37
CA LEU A 27 0.83 -2.24 -0.70
C LEU A 27 2.13 -2.85 -0.15
N LYS A 28 3.12 -3.02 -1.03
CA LYS A 28 4.45 -3.52 -0.69
C LYS A 28 5.51 -2.51 -1.10
N THR A 29 6.57 -2.43 -0.30
CA THR A 29 7.77 -1.67 -0.65
C THR A 29 8.86 -2.66 -1.00
N MET A 30 9.30 -2.68 -2.25
CA MET A 30 10.35 -3.58 -2.74
C MET A 30 11.62 -2.78 -3.06
N VAL A 31 12.78 -3.36 -2.76
CA VAL A 31 14.08 -2.77 -3.11
C VAL A 31 14.63 -3.52 -4.30
N GLU A 32 14.76 -2.84 -5.43
CA GLU A 32 15.19 -3.45 -6.69
C GLU A 32 16.36 -2.63 -7.25
N ASN A 33 17.51 -3.28 -7.45
CA ASN A 33 18.76 -2.65 -7.90
C ASN A 33 19.18 -1.42 -7.05
N GLY A 34 19.04 -1.53 -5.73
CA GLY A 34 19.33 -0.45 -4.77
C GLY A 34 18.31 0.69 -4.74
N LYS A 35 17.23 0.61 -5.53
CA LYS A 35 16.16 1.61 -5.57
C LYS A 35 14.92 1.09 -4.86
N ILE A 36 14.37 1.91 -3.97
CA ILE A 36 13.11 1.64 -3.27
C ILE A 36 11.96 1.91 -4.23
N LYS A 37 11.11 0.91 -4.46
CA LYS A 37 9.89 0.99 -5.25
C LYS A 37 8.69 0.65 -4.38
N ASN A 38 7.66 1.48 -4.44
CA ASN A 38 6.38 1.17 -3.83
C ASN A 38 5.48 0.56 -4.91
N ILE A 39 4.99 -0.64 -4.65
CA ILE A 39 4.11 -1.40 -5.54
C ILE A 39 2.84 -1.81 -4.79
N ALA A 40 1.79 -2.07 -5.54
CA ALA A 40 0.53 -2.62 -5.05
C ALA A 40 0.37 -4.01 -5.68
N GLU A 41 0.21 -5.05 -4.87
CA GLU A 41 0.07 -6.44 -5.31
C GLU A 41 -1.27 -7.01 -4.85
N CYS A 42 -2.02 -7.64 -5.75
CA CYS A 42 -3.22 -8.38 -5.38
C CYS A 42 -2.87 -9.76 -4.83
N ALA A 43 -3.36 -10.11 -3.64
CA ALA A 43 -3.11 -11.40 -3.01
C ALA A 43 -3.77 -12.60 -3.72
N LYS A 44 -4.75 -12.36 -4.61
CA LYS A 44 -5.51 -13.42 -5.30
C LYS A 44 -5.01 -13.73 -6.70
N CYS A 45 -4.70 -12.70 -7.49
CA CYS A 45 -4.23 -12.87 -8.88
C CYS A 45 -2.76 -12.50 -9.07
N HIS A 46 -2.05 -12.11 -8.00
CA HIS A 46 -0.65 -11.67 -8.01
C HIS A 46 -0.35 -10.55 -9.01
N ARG A 47 -1.37 -9.80 -9.43
CA ARG A 47 -1.21 -8.64 -10.30
C ARG A 47 -0.49 -7.54 -9.52
N ILE A 48 0.57 -7.01 -10.11
CA ILE A 48 1.41 -5.96 -9.54
C ILE A 48 1.17 -4.69 -10.35
N GLU A 49 0.78 -3.62 -9.67
CA GLU A 49 0.63 -2.29 -10.27
C GLU A 49 1.38 -1.26 -9.41
N ARG A 50 1.59 -0.06 -9.95
CA ARG A 50 2.25 1.00 -9.21
C ARG A 50 1.33 1.64 -8.16
N ARG A 51 0.04 1.78 -8.45
CA ARG A 51 -0.94 2.36 -7.51
C ARG A 51 -2.15 1.44 -7.40
N PRO A 52 -2.79 1.39 -6.22
CA PRO A 52 -4.03 0.63 -6.05
C PRO A 52 -5.20 1.10 -6.94
N LYS A 53 -5.18 2.36 -7.39
CA LYS A 53 -6.17 2.92 -8.33
C LYS A 53 -6.06 2.35 -9.75
N ASP A 54 -4.92 1.76 -10.08
CA ASP A 54 -4.68 1.13 -11.40
C ASP A 54 -5.34 -0.26 -11.47
N PHE A 55 -5.75 -0.81 -10.32
CA PHE A 55 -6.67 -1.95 -10.24
C PHE A 55 -8.12 -1.47 -10.49
N LYS A 56 -8.42 -1.08 -11.73
CA LYS A 56 -9.81 -0.93 -12.22
C LYS A 56 -10.35 -2.26 -12.69
#